data_AF-A0A0A0JL79-F1
#
_entry.id   AF-A0A0A0JL79-F1
#
_cell.length_a   1.000
_cell.length_b   1.000
_cell.length_c   1.000
_cell.angle_alpha   90.00
_cell.angle_beta   90.00
_cell.angle_gamma   90.00
#
_symmetry.space_group_name_H-M   'P 1'
#
loop_
_entity.id
_entity.type
_entity.pdbx_description
1 polymer ?
#
loop_
_entity_poly.entity_id
_entity_poly.type
_entity_poly.pdbx_seq_one_letter_code
_entity_poly.pdbx_strand_id
1 'polypeptide(L)' 'MPVGTLRWWRHRKVGPRSFKLGRSVRYKKTDVDAWLRDQYEAEGASA' A
#
# COMPACT_ATOMS: atom_id res chain seq x y z
N MET A 1 6.68 -8.69 -1.07
CA MET A 1 5.79 -8.30 0.05
C MET A 1 4.93 -9.49 0.46
N PRO A 2 5.00 -9.94 1.72
CA PRO A 2 4.14 -11.04 2.21
C PRO A 2 2.65 -10.69 2.12
N VAL A 3 1.81 -11.67 1.79
CA VAL A 3 0.35 -11.48 1.64
C VAL A 3 -0.32 -11.03 2.95
N GLY A 4 0.21 -11.47 4.10
CA GLY A 4 -0.27 -11.10 5.43
C GLY A 4 -0.21 -9.58 5.69
N THR A 5 0.89 -8.94 5.29
CA THR A 5 1.10 -7.49 5.42
C THR A 5 0.07 -6.69 4.63
N LEU A 6 -0.18 -7.07 3.38
CA LEU A 6 -1.17 -6.41 2.53
C LEU A 6 -2.61 -6.57 3.04
N ARG A 7 -2.93 -7.73 3.64
CA ARG A 7 -4.24 -7.96 4.26
C ARG A 7 -4.42 -7.07 5.50
N TRP A 8 -3.38 -6.95 6.33
CA TRP A 8 -3.39 -6.12 7.54
C TRP A 8 -3.55 -4.62 7.21
N TRP A 9 -2.82 -4.13 6.20
CA TRP A 9 -2.97 -2.77 5.67
C TRP A 9 -4.41 -2.44 5.26
N ARG A 10 -5.06 -3.31 4.47
CA ARG A 10 -6.47 -3.12 4.09
C ARG A 10 -7.41 -3.12 5.28
N HIS A 11 -7.18 -3.99 6.27
CA HIS A 11 -8.01 -4.02 7.48
C HIS A 11 -7.90 -2.72 8.26
N ARG A 12 -6.71 -2.14 8.36
CA ARG A 12 -6.46 -0.86 9.03
C ARG A 12 -6.80 0.37 8.18
N LYS A 13 -7.25 0.18 6.93
CA LYS A 13 -7.48 1.24 5.94
C LYS A 13 -6.23 2.10 5.69
N VAL A 14 -5.05 1.51 5.86
CA VAL A 14 -3.76 2.15 5.57
C VAL A 14 -3.14 1.43 4.38
N GLY A 15 -2.36 2.14 3.57
CA GLY A 15 -1.57 1.52 2.49
C GLY A 15 -1.95 2.00 1.10
N PRO A 16 -1.31 1.41 0.08
CA PRO A 16 -1.49 1.83 -1.31
C PRO A 16 -2.90 1.49 -1.81
N ARG A 17 -3.33 2.23 -2.84
CA ARG A 17 -4.63 2.01 -3.47
C ARG A 17 -4.76 0.56 -3.94
N SER A 18 -5.86 -0.07 -3.56
CA SER A 18 -6.18 -1.44 -3.94
C SER A 18 -7.47 -1.47 -4.74
N PHE A 19 -7.60 -2.44 -5.63
CA PHE A 19 -8.82 -2.68 -6.40
C PHE A 19 -9.16 -4.17 -6.46
N LYS A 20 -10.45 -4.46 -6.64
CA LYS A 20 -10.92 -5.83 -6.82
C LYS A 20 -10.82 -6.21 -8.29
N LEU A 21 -10.19 -7.35 -8.55
CA LEU A 21 -10.17 -8.02 -9.85
C LEU A 21 -10.75 -9.42 -9.65
N GLY A 22 -12.05 -9.56 -9.92
CA GLY A 22 -12.82 -10.77 -9.59
C GLY A 22 -12.76 -11.08 -8.10
N ARG A 23 -12.27 -12.29 -7.76
CA ARG A 23 -12.14 -12.76 -6.38
C ARG A 23 -10.84 -12.31 -5.69
N SER A 24 -9.95 -11.63 -6.41
CA SER A 24 -8.64 -11.20 -5.90
C SER A 24 -8.59 -9.70 -5.68
N VAL A 25 -7.83 -9.28 -4.67
CA VAL A 25 -7.44 -7.87 -4.51
C VAL A 25 -6.07 -7.69 -5.13
N ARG A 26 -5.94 -6.71 -6.01
CA ARG A 26 -4.70 -6.37 -6.71
C ARG A 26 -4.30 -4.93 -6.40
N TYR A 27 -3.03 -4.66 -6.64
CA TYR A 27 -2.42 -3.36 -6.49
C TYR A 27 -1.76 -3.00 -7.81
N LYS A 28 -1.94 -1.76 -8.25
CA LYS A 28 -1.21 -1.26 -9.40
C LYS A 28 0.19 -0.88 -8.94
N LYS A 29 1.22 -1.27 -9.69
CA LYS A 29 2.62 -1.00 -9.34
C LYS A 29 2.85 0.50 -9.05
N THR A 30 2.35 1.37 -9.93
CA THR A 30 2.47 2.83 -9.77
C THR A 30 1.88 3.35 -8.47
N ASP A 31 0.77 2.78 -8.01
CA ASP A 31 0.09 3.23 -6.78
C ASP A 31 0.84 2.75 -5.53
N VAL A 32 1.49 1.59 -5.62
CA VAL A 32 2.39 1.09 -4.57
C VAL A 32 3.64 1.95 -4.50
N ASP A 33 4.26 2.24 -5.65
CA ASP A 33 5.49 3.03 -5.73
C ASP A 33 5.26 4.46 -5.23
N ALA A 34 4.14 5.10 -5.62
CA ALA A 34 3.76 6.41 -5.11
C ALA A 34 3.55 6.41 -3.60
N TRP A 35 2.82 5.43 -3.07
CA TRP A 35 2.62 5.32 -1.63
C TRP A 35 3.93 5.11 -0.86
N LEU A 36 4.84 4.26 -1.36
CA LEU A 36 6.15 4.07 -0.75
C LEU A 36 6.97 5.35 -0.76
N ARG A 37 6.94 6.11 -1.86
CA ARG A 37 7.60 7.41 -1.96
C ARG A 37 7.06 8.38 -0.91
N ASP A 38 5.73 8.49 -0.80
CA ASP A 38 5.10 9.38 0.17
C ASP A 38 5.43 8.97 1.61
N GLN A 39 5.50 7.67 1.93
CA GLN A 39 5.93 7.20 3.25
C GLN A 39 7.40 7.53 3.54
N TYR A 40 8.29 7.33 2.56
CA TYR A 40 9.70 7.64 2.70
C TYR A 40 9.94 9.14 2.92
N GLU A 41 9.21 9.99 2.19
CA GLU A 41 9.28 11.44 2.37
C GLU A 41 8.70 11.89 3.71
N ALA A 42 7.59 11.30 4.15
CA ALA A 42 7.00 11.60 5.46
C ALA A 42 7.90 11.17 6.63
N GLU A 43 8.59 10.04 6.51
CA GLU A 43 9.58 9.59 7.49
C GLU A 43 10.79 10.53 7.52
N GLY A 44 11.33 10.91 6.36
CA GLY A 44 12.43 11.87 6.25
C GLY A 44 12.08 13.29 6.71
N ALA A 45 10.80 13.69 6.64
CA ALA A 45 10.30 14.96 7.16
C ALA A 45 10.00 14.94 8.67
N SER A 46 10.04 13.75 9.30
CA SER A 46 9.84 13.58 10.75
C SER A 46 11.17 13.49 11.54
N ALA A 47 12.30 13.75 10.89
CA ALA A 47 13.65 13.81 11.47
C ALA A 47 14.20 15.24 11.47
#